data_AF-A0A820ZY86-F1
#
_entry.id   AF-A0A820ZY86-F1
#
_cell.length_a   1.000
_cell.length_b   1.000
_cell.length_c   1.000
_cell.angle_alpha   90.00
_cell.angle_beta   90.00
_cell.angle_gamma   90.00
#
_symmetry.space_group_name_H-M   'P 1'
#
loop_
_entity.id
_entity.type
_entity.pdbx_description
1 polymer ?
#
loop_
_entity_poly.entity_id
_entity_poly.type
_entity_poly.pdbx_seq_one_letter_code
_entity_poly.pdbx_strand_id
1 'polypeptide(L)'
;QRKAYYHAKSSTNYALKVQIAYDFHYRIVHVSECFRGSVDDITVLRESGLLEHVNNAVQIIADKGYIGEEYVITPKKKPHARELIDEDKDLNHDINSTRVAIENINQRLKIDVILGGIYRGTIDDFHKATKIEQVVCILCNLNLIKHPIRR
;
A
#
# COMPACT_ATOMS: atom_id res chain seq x y z
N GLN A 1 -20.94 11.00 -13.78
CA GLN A 1 -20.98 10.53 -12.38
C GLN A 1 -19.65 9.91 -11.90
N ARG A 2 -18.93 9.10 -12.70
CA ARG A 2 -17.63 8.49 -12.28
C ARG A 2 -16.55 9.45 -11.72
N LYS A 3 -16.53 10.73 -12.12
CA LYS A 3 -15.50 11.70 -11.67
C LYS A 3 -15.53 12.06 -10.17
N ALA A 4 -16.69 11.95 -9.51
CA ALA A 4 -16.85 12.45 -8.14
C ALA A 4 -16.18 11.58 -7.06
N TYR A 5 -15.92 10.31 -7.37
CA TYR A 5 -15.42 9.31 -6.40
C TYR A 5 -13.99 8.85 -6.68
N TYR A 6 -13.32 9.44 -7.68
CA TYR A 6 -12.08 8.89 -8.21
C TYR A 6 -11.08 9.95 -8.61
N HIS A 7 -9.79 9.63 -8.45
CA HIS A 7 -8.71 10.45 -9.00
C HIS A 7 -8.31 9.97 -10.38
N ALA A 8 -8.10 10.93 -11.29
CA ALA A 8 -7.59 10.67 -12.62
C ALA A 8 -6.10 10.33 -12.53
N LYS A 9 -5.75 9.04 -12.64
CA LYS A 9 -4.34 8.64 -12.79
C LYS A 9 -3.81 9.01 -14.17
N SER A 10 -4.69 9.05 -15.16
CA SER A 10 -4.45 9.59 -16.51
C SER A 10 -5.73 10.23 -17.03
N SER A 11 -5.67 10.87 -18.19
CA SER A 11 -6.84 11.45 -18.88
C SER A 11 -7.99 10.45 -19.11
N THR A 12 -7.69 9.15 -19.11
CA THR A 12 -8.64 8.07 -19.41
C THR A 12 -8.96 7.16 -18.23
N ASN A 13 -8.14 7.15 -17.17
CA ASN A 13 -8.26 6.18 -16.08
C ASN A 13 -8.45 6.82 -14.71
N TYR A 14 -9.42 6.28 -13.97
CA TYR A 14 -9.84 6.69 -12.64
C TYR A 14 -9.42 5.62 -11.62
N ALA A 15 -8.89 6.03 -10.48
CA ALA A 15 -8.34 5.12 -9.46
C ALA A 15 -9.13 5.16 -8.14
N LEU A 16 -9.28 3.98 -7.53
CA LEU A 16 -9.55 3.79 -6.10
C LEU A 16 -8.23 3.52 -5.39
N LYS A 17 -8.17 3.85 -4.11
CA LYS A 17 -7.05 3.52 -3.23
C LYS A 17 -7.50 2.50 -2.18
N VAL A 18 -6.57 1.66 -1.76
CA VAL A 18 -6.73 0.73 -0.64
C VAL A 18 -5.41 0.67 0.10
N GLN A 19 -5.45 0.65 1.44
CA GLN A 19 -4.28 0.44 2.27
C GLN A 19 -4.12 -1.06 2.52
N ILE A 20 -2.95 -1.57 2.17
CA ILE A 20 -2.56 -2.96 2.44
C ILE A 20 -1.31 -2.94 3.32
N ALA A 21 -1.30 -3.72 4.39
CA ALA A 21 -0.12 -3.92 5.23
C ALA A 21 0.37 -5.36 5.15
N TYR A 22 1.69 -5.52 5.23
CA TYR A 22 2.39 -6.79 5.12
C TYR A 22 3.23 -7.02 6.37
N ASP A 23 3.43 -8.28 6.75
CA ASP A 23 4.44 -8.64 7.75
C ASP A 23 5.82 -8.95 7.10
N PHE A 24 6.83 -9.21 7.93
CA PHE A 24 8.18 -9.58 7.46
C PHE A 24 8.27 -10.93 6.73
N HIS A 25 7.20 -11.72 6.76
CA HIS A 25 7.03 -12.93 5.96
C HIS A 25 6.27 -12.68 4.66
N TYR A 26 6.03 -11.41 4.30
CA TYR A 26 5.33 -10.98 3.10
C TYR A 26 3.87 -11.44 3.01
N ARG A 27 3.23 -11.70 4.16
CA ARG A 27 1.81 -12.01 4.23
C ARG A 27 1.02 -10.72 4.39
N ILE A 28 -0.09 -10.60 3.68
CA ILE A 28 -1.05 -9.52 3.87
C ILE A 28 -1.72 -9.72 5.22
N VAL A 29 -1.57 -8.76 6.13
CA VAL A 29 -2.11 -8.82 7.51
C VAL A 29 -3.21 -7.80 7.75
N HIS A 30 -3.36 -6.82 6.88
CA HIS A 30 -4.40 -5.80 6.97
C HIS A 30 -4.80 -5.29 5.57
N VAL A 31 -6.09 -5.08 5.36
CA VAL A 31 -6.68 -4.50 4.15
C VAL A 31 -7.80 -3.56 4.57
N SER A 32 -7.64 -2.28 4.28
CA SER A 32 -8.63 -1.25 4.64
C SER A 32 -9.88 -1.30 3.76
N GLU A 33 -10.84 -0.42 4.06
CA GLU A 33 -11.86 -0.04 3.09
C GLU A 33 -11.24 0.70 1.89
N CYS A 34 -12.00 0.76 0.78
CA CYS A 34 -11.61 1.55 -0.38
C CYS A 34 -11.80 3.05 -0.15
N PHE A 35 -10.81 3.81 -0.58
CA PHE A 35 -10.80 5.27 -0.57
C PHE A 35 -10.90 5.84 -1.97
N ARG A 36 -11.36 7.09 -2.06
CA ARG A 36 -11.25 7.87 -3.31
C ARG A 36 -9.78 7.98 -3.68
N GLY A 37 -9.46 7.84 -4.97
CA GLY A 37 -8.07 7.93 -5.40
C GLY A 37 -7.40 9.29 -5.15
N SER A 38 -8.17 10.33 -4.83
CA SER A 38 -7.67 11.70 -4.62
C SER A 38 -7.20 11.96 -3.21
N VAL A 39 -7.47 11.02 -2.29
CA VAL A 39 -7.07 11.12 -0.88
C VAL A 39 -5.56 10.87 -0.80
N ASP A 40 -4.85 11.70 -0.04
CA ASP A 40 -3.40 11.55 0.17
C ASP A 40 -3.09 10.25 0.92
N ASP A 41 -1.93 9.65 0.64
CA ASP A 41 -1.56 8.34 1.18
C ASP A 41 -1.48 8.35 2.71
N ILE A 42 -0.99 9.43 3.32
CA ILE A 42 -0.99 9.58 4.78
C ILE A 42 -2.40 9.65 5.37
N THR A 43 -3.35 10.30 4.70
CA THR A 43 -4.74 10.35 5.15
C THR A 43 -5.39 8.97 5.03
N VAL A 44 -5.11 8.25 3.94
CA VAL A 44 -5.53 6.84 3.78
C VAL A 44 -4.98 5.99 4.92
N LEU A 45 -3.71 6.15 5.30
CA LEU A 45 -3.12 5.41 6.43
C LEU A 45 -3.86 5.71 7.75
N ARG A 46 -4.08 6.99 8.06
CA ARG A 46 -4.76 7.43 9.30
C ARG A 46 -6.18 6.88 9.40
N GLU A 47 -6.91 6.86 8.29
CA GLU A 47 -8.30 6.42 8.24
C GLU A 47 -8.44 4.91 7.98
N SER A 48 -7.33 4.19 7.70
CA SER A 48 -7.38 2.79 7.32
C SER A 48 -7.76 1.83 8.45
N GLY A 49 -7.70 2.26 9.71
CA GLY A 49 -7.79 1.40 10.89
C GLY A 49 -6.48 0.64 11.21
N LEU A 50 -5.44 0.73 10.36
CA LEU A 50 -4.18 0.03 10.59
C LEU A 50 -3.50 0.50 11.89
N LEU A 51 -3.48 1.80 12.13
CA LEU A 51 -2.78 2.40 13.29
C LEU A 51 -3.41 1.99 14.63
N GLU A 52 -4.68 1.59 14.65
CA GLU A 52 -5.35 1.08 15.87
C GLU A 52 -4.75 -0.25 16.34
N HIS A 53 -4.06 -0.97 15.44
CA HIS A 53 -3.40 -2.25 15.71
C HIS A 53 -1.90 -2.08 15.99
N VAL A 54 -1.38 -0.86 15.91
CA VAL A 54 0.03 -0.53 16.15
C VAL A 54 0.19 0.01 17.57
N ASN A 55 1.24 -0.42 18.25
CA ASN A 55 1.62 0.10 19.56
C ASN A 55 3.12 0.43 19.55
N ASN A 56 3.65 0.90 20.68
CA ASN A 56 5.05 1.30 20.81
C ASN A 56 6.08 0.17 20.51
N ALA A 57 5.65 -1.09 20.41
CA ALA A 57 6.51 -2.23 20.05
C ALA A 57 6.51 -2.55 18.53
N VAL A 58 5.67 -1.89 17.73
CA VAL A 58 5.54 -2.15 16.30
C VAL A 58 5.90 -0.90 15.51
N GLN A 59 6.72 -1.08 14.46
CA GLN A 59 7.09 -0.03 13.51
C GLN A 59 6.59 -0.41 12.12
N ILE A 60 6.06 0.56 11.38
CA ILE A 60 5.64 0.41 9.99
C ILE A 60 6.76 0.93 9.10
N ILE A 61 7.15 0.16 8.08
CA ILE A 61 8.01 0.65 7.00
C ILE A 61 7.12 1.08 5.84
N ALA A 62 7.24 2.33 5.41
CA ALA A 62 6.42 2.84 4.32
C ALA A 62 7.15 3.85 3.42
N ASP A 63 6.48 4.19 2.32
CA ASP A 63 6.93 5.18 1.35
C ASP A 63 7.00 6.59 1.91
N LYS A 64 7.70 7.48 1.21
CA LYS A 64 7.80 8.90 1.59
C LYS A 64 6.44 9.62 1.61
N GLY A 65 5.41 9.08 0.94
CA GLY A 65 4.04 9.60 1.00
C GLY A 65 3.40 9.50 2.39
N TYR A 66 3.99 8.71 3.30
CA TYR A 66 3.51 8.49 4.67
C TYR A 66 4.33 9.27 5.72
N ILE A 67 5.19 10.21 5.30
CA ILE A 67 5.93 11.07 6.24
C ILE A 67 4.94 11.90 7.06
N GLY A 68 5.03 11.81 8.39
CA GLY A 68 4.18 12.57 9.32
C GLY A 68 3.52 11.71 10.40
N GLU A 69 3.69 10.39 10.37
CA GLU A 69 3.22 9.46 11.40
C GLU A 69 4.35 8.98 12.31
N GLU A 70 4.08 8.91 13.61
CA GLU A 70 5.07 8.58 14.65
C GLU A 70 5.64 7.16 14.51
N TYR A 71 4.77 6.18 14.22
CA TYR A 71 5.14 4.77 14.11
C TYR A 71 5.60 4.36 12.71
N VAL A 72 5.84 5.32 11.81
CA VAL A 72 6.20 5.07 10.41
C VAL A 72 7.63 5.47 10.11
N ILE A 73 8.44 4.47 9.78
CA ILE A 73 9.79 4.62 9.26
C ILE A 73 9.70 4.79 7.73
N THR A 74 10.28 5.88 7.23
CA THR A 74 10.35 6.17 5.79
C THR A 74 11.80 6.41 5.37
N PRO A 75 12.15 6.19 4.08
CA PRO A 75 13.49 6.46 3.61
C PRO A 75 13.92 7.91 3.84
N LYS A 76 15.11 8.10 4.43
CA LYS A 76 15.68 9.42 4.72
C LYS A 76 15.99 10.15 3.42
N LYS A 77 15.58 11.42 3.35
CA LYS A 77 15.89 12.31 2.23
C LYS A 77 17.31 12.84 2.40
N LYS A 78 18.01 13.03 1.27
CA LYS A 78 19.27 13.76 1.25
C LYS A 78 19.06 15.17 1.82
N PRO A 79 19.79 15.58 2.86
CA PRO A 79 19.69 16.93 3.41
C PRO A 79 20.16 17.98 2.40
N HIS A 80 19.63 19.20 2.51
CA HIS A 80 20.01 20.28 1.59
C HIS A 80 21.51 20.58 1.70
N ALA A 81 22.18 20.62 0.55
CA ALA A 81 23.62 20.89 0.42
C ALA A 81 24.55 19.96 1.24
N ARG A 82 24.10 18.75 1.60
CA ARG A 82 24.90 17.74 2.32
C ARG A 82 24.64 16.36 1.76
N GLU A 83 25.60 15.46 1.95
CA GLU A 83 25.42 14.04 1.63
C GLU A 83 24.64 13.29 2.71
N LEU A 84 24.03 12.17 2.32
CA LEU A 84 23.55 11.19 3.29
C LEU A 84 24.75 10.56 3.99
N ILE A 85 24.66 10.44 5.31
CA ILE A 85 25.62 9.65 6.08
C ILE A 85 25.47 8.17 5.73
N ASP A 86 26.52 7.38 5.93
CA ASP A 86 26.53 5.99 5.50
C ASP A 86 25.46 5.16 6.24
N GLU A 87 25.20 5.44 7.52
CA GLU A 87 24.12 4.82 8.29
C GLU A 87 22.73 5.05 7.66
N ASP A 88 22.45 6.25 7.15
CA ASP A 88 21.20 6.57 6.47
C ASP A 88 21.11 5.88 5.10
N LYS A 89 22.25 5.65 4.43
CA LYS A 89 22.30 4.91 3.17
C LYS A 89 22.00 3.44 3.40
N ASP A 90 22.57 2.84 4.43
CA ASP A 90 22.34 1.45 4.81
C ASP A 90 20.89 1.22 5.21
N LEU A 91 20.32 2.10 6.05
CA LEU A 91 18.90 2.07 6.40
C LEU A 91 18.00 2.19 5.15
N ASN A 92 18.32 3.13 4.26
CA ASN A 92 17.57 3.29 3.02
C ASN A 92 17.72 2.05 2.11
N HIS A 93 18.87 1.39 2.10
CA HIS A 93 19.10 0.17 1.34
C HIS A 93 18.18 -0.96 1.84
N ASP A 94 18.10 -1.17 3.15
CA ASP A 94 17.24 -2.19 3.76
C ASP A 94 15.75 -1.92 3.52
N ILE A 95 15.33 -0.67 3.68
CA ILE A 95 13.95 -0.25 3.39
C ILE A 95 13.63 -0.49 1.90
N ASN A 96 14.52 -0.08 1.00
CA ASN A 96 14.31 -0.25 -0.43
C ASN A 96 14.30 -1.72 -0.85
N SER A 97 15.15 -2.56 -0.27
CA SER A 97 15.14 -4.01 -0.49
C SER A 97 13.80 -4.64 -0.10
N THR A 98 13.27 -4.27 1.08
CA THR A 98 11.96 -4.72 1.54
C THR A 98 10.83 -4.25 0.61
N ARG A 99 10.91 -3.00 0.14
CA ARG A 99 9.93 -2.45 -0.79
C ARG A 99 9.87 -3.20 -2.12
N VAL A 100 11.01 -3.61 -2.68
CA VAL A 100 11.05 -4.37 -3.93
C VAL A 100 10.22 -5.65 -3.83
N ALA A 101 10.33 -6.37 -2.71
CA ALA A 101 9.51 -7.55 -2.47
C ALA A 101 8.01 -7.21 -2.39
N ILE A 102 7.63 -6.15 -1.66
CA ILE A 102 6.24 -5.68 -1.54
C ILE A 102 5.68 -5.23 -2.90
N GLU A 103 6.48 -4.51 -3.71
CA GLU A 103 6.11 -4.07 -5.05
C GLU A 103 5.84 -5.26 -5.97
N ASN A 104 6.61 -6.34 -5.85
CA ASN A 104 6.35 -7.60 -6.55
C ASN A 104 5.02 -8.25 -6.12
N ILE A 105 4.66 -8.23 -4.82
CA ILE A 105 3.34 -8.71 -4.36
C ILE A 105 2.22 -7.84 -4.96
N ASN A 106 2.37 -6.52 -4.87
CA ASN A 106 1.42 -5.56 -5.41
C ASN A 106 1.22 -5.74 -6.92
N GLN A 107 2.27 -6.17 -7.64
CA GLN A 107 2.17 -6.49 -9.06
C GLN A 107 1.34 -7.76 -9.31
N ARG A 108 1.52 -8.83 -8.50
CA ARG A 108 0.67 -10.04 -8.58
C ARG A 108 -0.80 -9.71 -8.30
N LEU A 109 -1.06 -8.90 -7.29
CA LEU A 109 -2.41 -8.41 -6.98
C LEU A 109 -3.06 -7.72 -8.18
N LYS A 110 -2.30 -6.90 -8.91
CA LYS A 110 -2.78 -6.17 -10.10
C LYS A 110 -2.96 -7.05 -11.33
N ILE A 111 -2.02 -7.95 -11.61
CA ILE A 111 -1.97 -8.71 -12.87
C ILE A 111 -2.70 -10.05 -12.74
N ASP A 112 -2.47 -10.79 -11.66
CA ASP A 112 -2.84 -12.20 -11.57
C ASP A 112 -4.24 -12.42 -10.99
N VAL A 113 -4.73 -11.50 -10.15
CA VAL A 113 -5.99 -11.73 -9.42
C VAL A 113 -7.18 -10.99 -10.03
N ILE A 114 -7.13 -9.65 -10.19
CA ILE A 114 -8.08 -8.82 -10.99
C ILE A 114 -7.90 -7.30 -10.77
N LEU A 115 -7.07 -6.84 -9.82
CA LEU A 115 -7.07 -5.44 -9.35
C LEU A 115 -6.50 -4.41 -10.34
N GLY A 116 -5.88 -4.87 -11.43
CA GLY A 116 -5.40 -3.99 -12.50
C GLY A 116 -6.49 -3.54 -13.49
N GLY A 117 -7.68 -4.14 -13.44
CA GLY A 117 -8.78 -3.88 -14.37
C GLY A 117 -9.64 -2.67 -14.01
N ILE A 118 -10.43 -2.19 -14.97
CA ILE A 118 -11.45 -1.16 -14.71
C ILE A 118 -12.63 -1.81 -13.97
N TYR A 119 -12.89 -1.39 -12.74
CA TYR A 119 -14.12 -1.73 -12.03
C TYR A 119 -15.33 -1.11 -12.74
N ARG A 120 -16.30 -1.95 -13.14
CA ARG A 120 -17.48 -1.54 -13.93
C ARG A 120 -18.77 -1.44 -13.13
N GLY A 121 -18.78 -1.85 -11.86
CA GLY A 121 -19.96 -1.79 -11.00
C GLY A 121 -20.35 -0.35 -10.64
N THR A 122 -21.54 -0.18 -10.06
CA THR A 122 -21.95 1.09 -9.44
C THR A 122 -21.07 1.36 -8.22
N ILE A 123 -20.60 2.60 -8.10
CA ILE A 123 -19.55 2.98 -7.12
C ILE A 123 -20.11 3.90 -6.03
N ASP A 124 -21.42 4.09 -6.03
CA ASP A 124 -22.10 4.89 -5.02
C ASP A 124 -22.00 4.23 -3.63
N ASP A 125 -21.47 2.99 -3.55
CA ASP A 125 -21.10 2.28 -2.34
C ASP A 125 -19.73 1.59 -2.49
N PHE A 126 -18.71 2.10 -1.78
CA PHE A 126 -17.37 1.50 -1.72
C PHE A 126 -17.34 0.13 -1.05
N HIS A 127 -18.43 -0.28 -0.38
CA HIS A 127 -18.49 -1.55 0.33
C HIS A 127 -18.26 -2.76 -0.58
N LYS A 128 -18.87 -2.77 -1.78
CA LYS A 128 -18.69 -3.89 -2.73
C LYS A 128 -17.26 -3.97 -3.24
N ALA A 129 -16.66 -2.84 -3.62
CA ALA A 129 -15.27 -2.79 -4.06
C ALA A 129 -14.34 -3.25 -2.93
N THR A 130 -14.57 -2.75 -1.71
CA THR A 130 -13.83 -3.15 -0.50
C THR A 130 -13.88 -4.66 -0.28
N LYS A 131 -15.07 -5.28 -0.36
CA LYS A 131 -15.20 -6.73 -0.18
C LYS A 131 -14.47 -7.52 -1.26
N ILE A 132 -14.50 -7.05 -2.52
CA ILE A 132 -13.73 -7.67 -3.60
C ILE A 132 -12.22 -7.57 -3.30
N GLU A 133 -11.72 -6.38 -2.94
CA GLU A 133 -10.31 -6.16 -2.58
C GLU A 133 -9.87 -7.08 -1.43
N GLN A 134 -10.65 -7.16 -0.37
CA GLN A 134 -10.39 -8.01 0.80
C GLN A 134 -10.32 -9.50 0.42
N VAL A 135 -11.29 -9.99 -0.36
CA VAL A 135 -11.30 -11.39 -0.83
C VAL A 135 -10.08 -11.67 -1.72
N VAL A 136 -9.76 -10.77 -2.64
CA VAL A 136 -8.59 -10.88 -3.53
C VAL A 136 -7.29 -10.95 -2.74
N CYS A 137 -7.13 -10.10 -1.72
CA CYS A 137 -5.96 -10.12 -0.84
C CYS A 137 -5.84 -11.43 -0.07
N ILE A 138 -6.95 -11.97 0.45
CA ILE A 138 -6.96 -13.28 1.13
C ILE A 138 -6.56 -14.40 0.16
N LEU A 139 -7.09 -14.40 -1.07
CA LEU A 139 -6.69 -15.36 -2.10
C LEU A 139 -5.20 -15.22 -2.48
N CYS A 140 -4.69 -13.99 -2.52
CA CYS A 140 -3.27 -13.72 -2.74
C CYS A 140 -2.41 -14.34 -1.63
N ASN A 141 -2.80 -14.22 -0.36
CA ASN A 141 -2.12 -14.92 0.74
C ASN A 141 -2.08 -16.44 0.53
N LEU A 142 -3.19 -17.05 0.13
CA LEU A 142 -3.23 -18.50 -0.16
C LEU A 142 -2.31 -18.86 -1.34
N ASN A 143 -2.23 -18.00 -2.35
CA ASN A 143 -1.34 -18.18 -3.48
C ASN A 143 0.14 -18.03 -3.07
N LEU A 144 0.47 -17.05 -2.22
CA LEU A 144 1.83 -16.82 -1.70
C LEU A 144 2.37 -18.01 -0.89
N ILE A 145 1.49 -18.76 -0.20
CA ILE A 145 1.87 -20.01 0.48
C ILE A 145 2.33 -21.06 -0.53
N LYS A 146 1.63 -21.19 -1.66
CA LYS A 146 1.95 -22.18 -2.71
C LYS A 146 3.09 -21.72 -3.63
N HIS A 147 3.18 -20.42 -3.85
CA HIS A 147 4.12 -19.77 -4.76
C HIS A 147 4.78 -18.59 -4.06
N PRO A 148 5.74 -18.82 -3.15
CA PRO A 148 6.43 -17.75 -2.44
C PRO A 148 7.12 -16.77 -3.39
N ILE A 149 7.31 -15.54 -2.92
CA ILE A 149 8.16 -14.59 -3.64
C ILE A 149 9.62 -15.03 -3.53
N ARG A 150 10.30 -15.05 -4.69
CA ARG A 150 11.75 -15.24 -4.74
C ARG A 150 12.40 -13.99 -4.18
N ARG A 151 13.20 -14.15 -3.13
CA ARG A 151 14.09 -13.10 -2.61
C ARG A 151 15.23 -12.87 -3.57
#